data_AF-A0A658NPG7-F1
#
_entry.id   AF-A0A658NPG7-F1
#
_cell.length_a   1.000
_cell.length_b   1.000
_cell.length_c   1.000
_cell.angle_alpha   90.00
_cell.angle_beta   90.00
_cell.angle_gamma   90.00
#
_symmetry.space_group_name_H-M   'P 1'
#
loop_
_entity.id
_entity.type
_entity.pdbx_description
1 polymer ?
#
loop_
_entity_poly.entity_id
_entity_poly.type
_entity_poly.pdbx_seq_one_letter_code
_entity_poly.pdbx_strand_id
1 'polypeptide(L)' 'LSVPSLSNEARQKLLKIRPATIGQASRISGVSPADISILMVWLKRSAQAAAK' A
#
# COMPACT_ATOMS: atom_id res chain seq x y z
N LEU A 1 0.54 8.34 5.39
CA LEU A 1 -0.12 7.54 4.33
C LEU A 1 -1.58 7.36 4.72
N SER A 2 -2.52 8.17 4.22
CA SER A 2 -3.95 7.94 4.49
C SER A 2 -4.55 7.04 3.41
N VAL A 3 -4.26 5.74 3.50
CA VAL A 3 -4.89 4.71 2.67
C VAL A 3 -6.05 4.12 3.48
N PRO A 4 -7.32 4.29 3.06
CA PRO A 4 -8.47 3.70 3.74
C PRO A 4 -8.33 2.18 3.82
N SER A 5 -8.78 1.59 4.92
CA SER A 5 -8.84 0.12 5.14
C SER A 5 -7.50 -0.61 5.19
N LEU A 6 -6.37 0.08 5.03
CA LEU A 6 -5.05 -0.49 5.25
C LEU A 6 -4.82 -0.72 6.75
N SER A 7 -4.30 -1.88 7.14
CA SER A 7 -4.02 -2.17 8.54
C SER A 7 -3.00 -1.20 9.15
N ASN A 8 -3.10 -0.99 10.47
CA ASN A 8 -2.17 -0.13 11.19
C ASN A 8 -0.73 -0.65 11.11
N GLU A 9 -0.55 -1.97 11.20
CA GLU A 9 0.76 -2.62 11.08
C GLU A 9 1.36 -2.41 9.69
N ALA A 10 0.60 -2.71 8.62
CA ALA A 10 1.07 -2.49 7.26
C ALA A 10 1.40 -1.02 7.02
N ARG A 11 0.57 -0.08 7.49
CA ARG A 11 0.82 1.35 7.38
C ARG A 11 2.15 1.76 8.04
N GLN A 12 2.38 1.33 9.28
CA GLN A 12 3.62 1.63 10.00
C GLN A 12 4.85 1.06 9.28
N LYS A 13 4.78 -0.19 8.85
CA LYS A 13 5.89 -0.86 8.17
C LYS A 13 6.18 -0.28 6.79
N LEU A 14 5.14 0.01 6.00
CA LEU A 14 5.28 0.65 4.69
C LEU A 14 5.84 2.08 4.81
N LEU A 15 5.45 2.84 5.85
CA LEU A 15 6.03 4.15 6.13
C LEU A 15 7.51 4.06 6.52
N LYS A 16 7.90 3.04 7.30
CA LYS A 16 9.28 2.84 7.74
C LYS A 16 10.20 2.33 6.62
N ILE A 17 9.76 1.32 5.87
CA ILE A 17 10.57 0.62 4.87
C ILE A 17 10.56 1.35 3.53
N ARG A 18 9.45 2.01 3.18
CA ARG A 18 9.24 2.74 1.93
C ARG A 18 9.63 1.88 0.70
N PRO A 19 8.99 0.72 0.50
CA PRO A 19 9.31 -0.16 -0.62
C PRO A 19 9.09 0.55 -1.96
N ALA A 20 9.99 0.32 -2.92
CA ALA A 20 9.93 0.92 -4.25
C ALA A 20 8.85 0.27 -5.14
N THR A 21 8.49 -0.98 -4.83
CA THR A 21 7.54 -1.76 -5.63
C THR A 21 6.55 -2.52 -4.76
N ILE A 22 5.40 -2.86 -5.35
CA ILE A 22 4.39 -3.72 -4.70
C ILE A 22 4.96 -5.11 -4.39
N GLY A 23 5.82 -5.66 -5.26
CA GLY A 23 6.49 -6.94 -5.01
C GLY A 23 7.49 -6.90 -3.86
N GLN A 24 8.06 -5.73 -3.54
CA GLN A 24 8.83 -5.56 -2.31
C GLN A 24 7.90 -5.42 -1.10
N ALA A 25 6.82 -4.64 -1.23
CA ALA A 25 5.84 -4.46 -0.18
C ALA A 25 5.21 -5.79 0.28
N SER A 26 4.91 -6.71 -0.65
CA SER A 26 4.28 -8.00 -0.36
C SER A 26 5.15 -8.97 0.43
N ARG A 27 6.47 -8.74 0.47
CA ARG A 27 7.43 -9.57 1.23
C ARG A 27 7.71 -9.02 2.62
N ILE A 28 7.16 -7.85 2.97
CA ILE A 28 7.32 -7.27 4.29
C ILE A 28 6.46 -8.08 5.28
N SER A 29 7.10 -8.69 6.28
CA SER A 29 6.39 -9.36 7.37
C SER A 29 5.37 -8.41 8.01
N GLY A 30 4.13 -8.87 8.24
CA GLY A 30 3.04 -8.04 8.77
C GLY A 30 2.36 -7.14 7.73
N VAL A 31 2.70 -7.27 6.44
CA VAL A 31 1.88 -6.78 5.33
C VAL A 31 1.15 -7.98 4.73
N SER A 32 -0.18 -8.00 4.85
CA SER A 32 -0.99 -9.12 4.37
C SER A 32 -1.31 -9.01 2.86
N PRO A 33 -1.71 -10.12 2.20
CA PRO A 33 -2.21 -10.06 0.82
C PRO A 33 -3.42 -9.12 0.64
N ALA A 34 -4.24 -8.94 1.68
CA ALA A 34 -5.36 -8.00 1.68
C ALA A 34 -4.87 -6.54 1.67
N ASP A 35 -3.86 -6.21 2.48
CA ASP A 35 -3.23 -4.88 2.48
C ASP A 35 -2.64 -4.52 1.11
N ILE A 36 -2.02 -5.49 0.43
CA ILE A 36 -1.48 -5.31 -0.92
C ILE A 36 -2.60 -5.03 -1.93
N SER A 37 -3.71 -5.76 -1.84
CA SER A 37 -4.87 -5.56 -2.71
C SER A 37 -5.46 -4.15 -2.54
N ILE A 38 -5.60 -3.70 -1.29
CA ILE A 38 -6.06 -2.34 -0.96
C ILE A 38 -5.10 -1.28 -1.51
N LEU A 39 -3.79 -1.48 -1.33
CA LEU A 39 -2.76 -0.57 -1.83
C LEU A 39 -2.80 -0.44 -3.36
N MET A 40 -2.98 -1.56 -4.08
CA MET A 40 -3.10 -1.54 -5.55
C MET A 40 -4.34 -0.78 -6.03
N VAL A 41 -5.50 -1.01 -5.41
CA VAL A 41 -6.74 -0.28 -5.73
C VAL A 41 -6.58 1.21 -5.45
N TRP A 42 -5.97 1.55 -4.31
CA TRP A 42 -5.72 2.95 -3.95
C TRP A 42 -4.79 3.64 -4.95
N LEU A 43 -3.67 3.02 -5.32
CA LEU A 43 -2.74 3.56 -6.32
C LEU A 43 -3.40 3.77 -7.68
N LYS A 44 -4.21 2.81 -8.15
CA LYS A 44 -4.97 2.93 -9.40
C LYS A 44 -5.92 4.13 -9.36
N ARG A 45 -6.65 4.31 -8.25
CA ARG A 45 -7.57 5.46 -8.08
C ARG A 45 -6.81 6.79 -8.04
N SER A 46 -5.69 6.85 -7.34
CA SER A 46 -4.84 8.05 -7.29
C SER A 46 -4.27 8.42 -8.67
N ALA A 47 -3.85 7.42 -9.47
CA ALA A 47 -3.37 7.65 -10.83
C ALA A 47 -4.47 8.19 -11.75
N GLN A 48 -5.69 7.65 -11.65
CA GLN A 48 -6.84 8.13 -12.43
C GLN A 48 -7.26 9.56 -12.06
N ALA A 49 -7.17 9.92 -10.78
CA ALA A 49 -7.47 11.28 -10.33
C ALA A 49 -6.45 12.30 -10.83
N ALA A 50 -5.18 11.93 -10.96
CA ALA A 50 -4.13 12.80 -11.49
C ALA A 50 -4.19 12.98 -13.03
N ALA A 51 -4.84 12.05 -13.73
CA ALA A 51 -5.03 12.11 -15.19
C ALA A 51 -6.28 12.88 -15.62
N LYS A 52 -7.13 13.30 -14.66
CA LYS A 52 -8.27 14.18 -14.87
C LYS A 52 -7.89 15.62 -14.53
#